data_AF-A0A920UB50-F1
#
_entry.id   AF-A0A920UB50-F1
#
_cell.length_a   1.000
_cell.length_b   1.000
_cell.length_c   1.000
_cell.angle_alpha   90.00
_cell.angle_beta   90.00
_cell.angle_gamma   90.00
#
_symmetry.space_group_name_H-M   'P 1'
#
loop_
_entity.id
_entity.type
_entity.pdbx_description
1 polymer ?
#
loop_
_entity_poly.entity_id
_entity_poly.type
_entity_poly.pdbx_seq_one_letter_code
_entity_poly.pdbx_strand_id
1 'polypeptide(L)'
;MPGNHGGRDVPVDAEVVVEGLLHPTVRQPEGPLAEFHGYHGEAWDSPTFEVTAISWRDDPIYQTIVPGSFEHIYLGNVPPREPLLRRFVRHLDPAADVHIPPYANGFLAVVQIDRDNPGLPRTLL
;
A
#
# COMPACT_ATOMS: atom_id res chain seq x y z
N MET A 1 18.74 -12.94 -18.70
CA MET A 1 19.18 -12.07 -19.82
C MET A 1 18.75 -10.64 -19.48
N PRO A 2 19.56 -9.60 -19.67
CA PRO A 2 19.04 -8.25 -19.62
C PRO A 2 18.05 -8.11 -20.79
N GLY A 3 16.76 -8.14 -20.47
CA GLY A 3 15.70 -7.92 -21.45
C GLY A 3 15.77 -6.49 -21.94
N ASN A 4 15.53 -6.27 -23.22
CA ASN A 4 15.37 -4.91 -23.75
C ASN A 4 13.99 -4.39 -23.31
N HIS A 5 13.86 -3.94 -22.07
CA HIS A 5 12.62 -3.49 -21.41
C HIS A 5 12.15 -2.09 -21.89
N GLY A 6 12.34 -1.79 -23.19
CA GLY A 6 12.02 -0.48 -23.76
C GLY A 6 12.73 0.69 -23.07
N GLY A 7 13.93 0.46 -22.52
CA GLY A 7 14.72 1.46 -21.79
C GLY A 7 14.32 1.69 -20.33
N ARG A 8 13.51 0.82 -19.71
CA ARG A 8 13.14 0.89 -18.29
C ARG A 8 13.87 -0.18 -17.47
N ASP A 9 14.32 0.18 -16.28
CA ASP A 9 14.94 -0.78 -15.38
C ASP A 9 13.88 -1.62 -14.65
N VAL A 10 14.14 -2.92 -14.51
CA VAL A 10 13.33 -3.85 -13.72
C VAL A 10 14.23 -4.57 -12.72
N PRO A 11 13.69 -5.03 -11.57
CA PRO A 11 14.44 -5.85 -10.64
C PRO A 11 14.94 -7.13 -11.32
N VAL A 12 16.24 -7.40 -11.22
CA VAL A 12 16.87 -8.58 -11.84
C VAL A 12 16.29 -9.90 -11.33
N ASP A 13 15.84 -9.90 -10.07
CA ASP A 13 15.30 -11.08 -9.39
C ASP A 13 13.76 -11.15 -9.43
N ALA A 14 13.09 -10.41 -10.31
CA ALA A 14 11.63 -10.51 -10.45
C ALA A 14 11.19 -11.94 -10.84
N GLU A 15 10.04 -12.40 -10.31
CA GLU A 15 9.41 -13.67 -10.74
C GLU A 15 8.85 -13.54 -12.16
N VAL A 16 8.05 -12.48 -12.35
CA VAL A 16 7.32 -12.17 -13.58
C VAL A 16 7.41 -10.67 -13.82
N VAL A 17 7.68 -10.27 -15.06
CA VAL A 17 7.67 -8.89 -15.52
C VAL A 17 6.64 -8.76 -16.64
N VAL A 18 5.69 -7.84 -16.46
CA VAL A 18 4.68 -7.50 -17.47
C VAL A 18 5.01 -6.10 -18.00
N GLU A 19 5.28 -6.02 -19.29
CA GLU A 19 5.62 -4.77 -19.98
C GLU A 19 4.47 -4.33 -20.88
N GLY A 20 4.32 -3.02 -21.03
CA GLY A 20 3.22 -2.48 -21.80
C GLY A 20 3.10 -0.97 -21.78
N LEU A 21 1.99 -0.49 -22.31
CA LEU A 21 1.66 0.92 -22.46
C LEU A 21 0.33 1.22 -21.78
N LEU A 22 0.30 2.30 -20.98
CA LEU A 22 -0.94 2.86 -20.46
C LEU A 22 -1.52 3.84 -21.47
N HIS A 23 -2.78 3.62 -21.86
CA HIS A 23 -3.47 4.55 -22.75
C HIS A 23 -3.97 5.78 -21.97
N PRO A 24 -3.56 7.00 -22.34
CA PRO A 24 -3.87 8.19 -21.55
C PRO A 24 -5.36 8.54 -21.55
N THR A 25 -6.09 8.18 -22.60
CA THR A 25 -7.49 8.58 -22.83
C THR A 25 -8.47 7.42 -22.90
N VAL A 26 -8.00 6.20 -23.18
CA VAL A 26 -8.88 5.01 -23.24
C VAL A 26 -9.19 4.55 -21.82
N ARG A 27 -10.47 4.34 -21.55
CA ARG A 27 -10.98 3.84 -20.27
C ARG A 27 -11.91 2.66 -20.52
N GLN A 28 -11.92 1.69 -19.61
CA GLN A 28 -12.86 0.58 -19.62
C GLN A 28 -13.35 0.29 -18.19
N PRO A 29 -14.57 -0.25 -18.03
CA PRO A 29 -15.06 -0.66 -16.73
C PRO A 29 -14.16 -1.72 -16.09
N GLU A 30 -13.75 -1.48 -14.85
CA GLU A 30 -12.95 -2.38 -14.01
C GLU A 30 -13.58 -2.50 -12.62
N GLY A 31 -13.40 -3.65 -11.96
CA GLY A 31 -14.06 -3.99 -10.71
C GLY A 31 -15.44 -4.66 -10.89
N PRO A 32 -16.23 -4.81 -9.80
CA PRO A 32 -15.92 -4.41 -8.43
C PRO A 32 -14.76 -5.22 -7.83
N LEU A 33 -14.04 -4.63 -6.88
CA LEU A 33 -12.88 -5.25 -6.22
C LEU A 33 -13.04 -5.19 -4.69
N ALA A 34 -12.62 -6.24 -3.99
CA ALA A 34 -12.51 -6.19 -2.54
C ALA A 34 -11.40 -5.21 -2.13
N GLU A 35 -11.67 -4.34 -1.16
CA GLU A 35 -10.78 -3.24 -0.79
C GLU A 35 -10.21 -3.34 0.62
N PHE A 36 -9.18 -2.55 0.91
CA PHE A 36 -8.48 -2.55 2.21
C PHE A 36 -9.41 -2.28 3.41
N HIS A 37 -10.51 -1.55 3.19
CA HIS A 37 -11.50 -1.24 4.23
C HIS A 37 -12.46 -2.40 4.54
N GLY A 38 -12.33 -3.54 3.87
CA GLY A 38 -13.12 -4.75 4.13
C GLY A 38 -14.47 -4.81 3.41
N TYR A 39 -14.69 -3.95 2.42
CA TYR A 39 -15.89 -3.92 1.58
C TYR A 39 -15.50 -4.01 0.11
N HIS A 40 -16.45 -4.28 -0.77
CA HIS A 40 -16.23 -4.18 -2.21
C HIS A 40 -16.34 -2.72 -2.65
N GLY A 41 -15.36 -2.25 -3.41
CA GLY A 41 -15.47 -1.04 -4.20
C GLY A 41 -16.42 -1.23 -5.39
N GLU A 42 -16.98 -0.14 -5.88
CA GLU A 42 -17.81 -0.14 -7.08
C GLU A 42 -16.94 -0.24 -8.34
N ALA A 43 -17.54 -0.68 -9.45
CA ALA A 43 -16.85 -0.66 -10.73
C ALA A 43 -16.61 0.79 -11.19
N TRP A 44 -15.47 1.05 -11.81
CA TRP A 44 -15.08 2.37 -12.30
C TRP A 44 -14.44 2.30 -13.69
N ASP A 45 -14.53 3.38 -14.46
CA ASP A 45 -13.85 3.51 -15.75
C ASP A 45 -12.35 3.77 -15.55
N SER A 46 -11.56 2.69 -15.59
CA SER A 46 -10.12 2.68 -15.29
C SER A 46 -9.26 2.76 -16.57
N PRO A 47 -8.02 3.28 -16.49
CA PRO A 47 -7.07 3.25 -17.61
C PRO A 47 -6.81 1.83 -18.11
N THR A 48 -6.64 1.66 -19.42
CA THR A 48 -6.27 0.36 -19.99
C THR A 48 -4.75 0.22 -20.11
N PHE A 49 -4.23 -0.95 -19.73
CA PHE A 49 -2.85 -1.35 -19.91
C PHE A 49 -2.74 -2.32 -21.07
N GLU A 50 -2.08 -1.93 -22.15
CA GLU A 50 -1.79 -2.78 -23.29
C GLU A 50 -0.48 -3.51 -23.10
N VAL A 51 -0.54 -4.83 -22.93
CA VAL A 51 0.64 -5.67 -22.72
C VAL A 51 1.39 -5.85 -24.04
N THR A 52 2.68 -5.48 -24.06
CA THR A 52 3.56 -5.65 -25.21
C THR A 52 4.52 -6.84 -25.07
N ALA A 53 4.86 -7.21 -23.83
CA ALA A 53 5.69 -8.38 -23.53
C ALA A 53 5.42 -8.90 -22.11
N ILE A 54 5.64 -10.19 -21.92
CA ILE A 54 5.67 -10.83 -20.60
C ILE A 54 6.94 -11.67 -20.55
N SER A 55 7.74 -11.51 -19.50
CA SER A 55 8.93 -12.32 -19.24
C SER A 55 8.92 -12.84 -17.81
N TRP A 56 9.56 -13.99 -17.58
CA TRP A 56 9.59 -14.66 -16.28
C TRP A 56 10.86 -15.51 -16.15
N ARG A 57 11.22 -15.83 -14.92
CA ARG A 57 12.31 -16.78 -14.61
C ARG A 57 11.87 -18.23 -14.82
N ASP A 58 12.80 -19.18 -14.81
CA ASP A 58 12.43 -20.60 -14.79
C ASP A 58 11.63 -20.94 -13.52
N ASP A 59 10.53 -21.67 -13.69
CA ASP A 59 9.58 -22.06 -12.62
C ASP A 59 9.12 -20.86 -11.74
N PRO A 60 8.41 -19.87 -12.31
CA PRO A 60 8.10 -18.63 -11.62
C PRO A 60 7.01 -18.81 -10.56
N ILE A 61 7.14 -18.10 -9.45
CA ILE A 61 6.12 -18.00 -8.41
C ILE A 61 5.22 -16.80 -8.70
N TYR A 62 3.93 -17.06 -8.90
CA TYR A 62 2.93 -15.99 -8.99
C TYR A 62 2.55 -15.49 -7.59
N GLN A 63 3.19 -14.40 -7.15
CA GLN A 63 2.86 -13.75 -5.89
C GLN A 63 1.66 -12.81 -6.06
N THR A 64 0.70 -12.91 -5.15
CA THR A 64 -0.45 -12.00 -5.05
C THR A 64 -0.71 -11.63 -3.60
N ILE A 65 -1.45 -10.55 -3.39
CA ILE A 65 -1.87 -10.08 -2.07
C ILE A 65 -3.39 -10.19 -2.00
N VAL A 66 -3.88 -10.90 -0.99
CA VAL A 66 -5.32 -11.05 -0.77
C VAL A 66 -5.89 -9.72 -0.25
N PRO A 67 -6.88 -9.10 -0.93
CA PRO A 67 -7.44 -7.85 -0.44
C PRO A 67 -8.08 -7.98 0.95
N GLY A 68 -7.97 -6.95 1.78
CA GLY A 68 -8.45 -6.97 3.17
C GLY A 68 -7.63 -7.86 4.13
N SER A 69 -6.64 -8.62 3.64
CA SER A 69 -5.73 -9.36 4.51
C SER A 69 -4.75 -8.41 5.22
N PHE A 70 -4.11 -8.89 6.27
CA PHE A 70 -3.15 -8.09 7.03
C PHE A 70 -1.97 -7.60 6.18
N GLU A 71 -1.53 -8.36 5.17
CA GLU A 71 -0.47 -7.91 4.26
C GLU A 71 -0.88 -6.66 3.46
N HIS A 72 -2.09 -6.66 2.89
CA HIS A 72 -2.65 -5.49 2.20
C HIS A 72 -2.70 -4.28 3.15
N ILE A 73 -3.21 -4.47 4.35
CA ILE A 73 -3.41 -3.38 5.31
C ILE A 73 -2.07 -2.85 5.85
N TYR A 74 -1.10 -3.73 6.11
CA TYR A 74 0.22 -3.32 6.58
C TYR A 74 0.98 -2.52 5.54
N LEU A 75 1.00 -2.96 4.28
CA LEU A 75 1.68 -2.24 3.20
C LEU A 75 1.07 -0.85 2.97
N GLY A 76 -0.25 -0.73 3.07
CA GLY A 76 -0.94 0.56 2.92
C GLY A 76 -0.80 1.51 4.12
N ASN A 77 -0.52 1.01 5.32
CA ASN A 77 -0.51 1.82 6.54
C ASN A 77 0.87 2.03 7.17
N VAL A 78 1.62 0.96 7.38
CA VAL A 78 2.85 1.02 8.18
C VAL A 78 3.91 1.88 7.50
N PRO A 79 4.37 1.61 6.25
CA PRO A 79 5.40 2.43 5.64
C PRO A 79 4.99 3.91 5.41
N PRO A 80 3.79 4.22 4.86
CA PRO A 80 3.48 5.60 4.49
C PRO A 80 2.89 6.43 5.64
N ARG A 81 2.23 5.84 6.65
CA ARG A 81 1.45 6.60 7.64
C ARG A 81 2.06 6.59 9.04
N GLU A 82 2.51 5.44 9.55
CA GLU A 82 3.01 5.35 10.93
C GLU A 82 4.22 6.26 11.19
N PRO A 83 5.26 6.35 10.33
CA PRO A 83 6.39 7.25 10.55
C PRO A 83 5.98 8.73 10.62
N LEU A 84 4.99 9.13 9.82
CA LEU A 84 4.48 10.50 9.82
C LEU A 84 3.72 10.81 11.11
N LEU A 85 2.82 9.92 11.52
CA LEU A 85 2.10 10.06 12.80
C LEU A 85 3.07 10.02 13.98
N ARG A 86 4.05 9.12 13.97
CA ARG A 86 5.08 9.00 15.01
C ARG A 86 5.86 10.29 15.14
N ARG A 87 6.26 10.89 14.01
CA ARG A 87 6.94 12.20 14.00
C ARG A 87 6.07 13.29 14.61
N PHE A 88 4.77 13.31 14.29
CA PHE A 88 3.83 14.29 14.82
C PHE A 88 3.65 14.15 16.34
N VAL A 89 3.33 12.95 16.84
CA VAL A 89 3.12 12.75 18.28
C VAL A 89 4.40 13.01 19.09
N ARG A 90 5.57 12.66 18.53
CA ARG A 90 6.87 12.93 19.17
C ARG A 90 7.28 14.39 19.22
N HIS A 91 6.65 15.25 18.42
CA HIS A 91 6.83 16.68 18.55
C HIS A 91 6.21 17.22 19.85
N LEU A 92 5.15 16.56 20.34
CA LEU A 92 4.41 16.94 21.54
C LEU A 92 4.90 16.19 22.78
N ASP A 93 5.22 14.91 22.64
CA ASP A 93 5.81 14.06 23.68
C ASP A 93 6.91 13.17 23.08
N PRO A 94 8.20 13.45 23.35
CA PRO A 94 9.31 12.66 22.84
C PRO A 94 9.26 11.16 23.19
N ALA A 95 8.57 10.77 24.27
CA ALA A 95 8.41 9.38 24.68
C ALA A 95 7.24 8.66 23.97
N ALA A 96 6.42 9.39 23.21
CA ALA A 96 5.27 8.83 22.54
C ALA A 96 5.64 7.91 21.36
N ASP A 97 4.77 6.94 21.10
CA ASP A 97 4.83 6.11 19.90
C ASP A 97 3.42 5.86 19.35
N VAL A 98 3.33 5.36 18.13
CA VAL A 98 2.05 5.10 17.47
C VAL A 98 2.07 3.79 16.71
N HIS A 99 0.94 3.11 16.71
CA HIS A 99 0.69 1.94 15.88
C HIS A 99 -0.68 2.03 15.22
N ILE A 100 -0.75 1.70 13.93
CA ILE A 100 -1.97 1.53 13.17
C ILE A 100 -2.23 0.01 13.07
N PRO A 101 -3.06 -0.56 13.95
CA PRO A 101 -3.30 -2.00 13.93
C PRO A 101 -4.03 -2.44 12.65
N PRO A 102 -3.65 -3.58 12.06
CA PRO A 102 -4.22 -4.04 10.80
C PRO A 102 -5.70 -4.44 10.96
N TYR A 103 -6.11 -4.92 12.14
CA TYR A 103 -7.50 -5.30 12.41
C TYR A 103 -8.48 -4.11 12.39
N ALA A 104 -7.98 -2.88 12.30
CA ALA A 104 -8.79 -1.68 12.17
C ALA A 104 -8.74 -1.06 10.76
N ASN A 105 -8.22 -1.78 9.76
CA ASN A 105 -8.16 -1.39 8.35
C ASN A 105 -7.55 0.01 8.10
N GLY A 106 -6.72 0.52 9.01
CA GLY A 106 -6.12 1.85 8.90
C GLY A 106 -6.98 3.01 9.44
N PHE A 107 -8.10 2.75 10.12
CA PHE A 107 -8.98 3.79 10.68
C PHE A 107 -8.75 4.07 12.16
N LEU A 108 -7.98 3.24 12.85
CA LEU A 108 -7.57 3.44 14.23
C LEU A 108 -6.07 3.67 14.30
N ALA A 109 -5.66 4.67 15.08
CA ALA A 109 -4.29 4.81 15.54
C ALA A 109 -4.27 4.66 17.07
N VAL A 110 -3.36 3.83 17.57
CA VAL A 110 -3.10 3.65 18.99
C VAL A 110 -1.85 4.45 19.32
N VAL A 111 -1.99 5.47 20.16
CA VAL A 111 -0.88 6.31 20.60
C VAL A 111 -0.51 5.92 22.03
N GLN A 112 0.75 5.52 22.22
CA GLN A 112 1.36 5.35 23.53
C GLN A 112 1.89 6.71 23.99
N ILE A 113 1.63 7.07 25.26
CA ILE A 113 2.10 8.30 25.91
C ILE A 113 2.55 8.01 27.34
N ASP A 114 3.33 8.92 27.92
CA ASP A 114 3.57 8.97 29.36
C ASP A 114 2.41 9.66 30.10
N ARG A 115 2.05 9.16 31.29
CA ARG A 115 0.89 9.63 32.06
C ARG A 115 1.15 10.89 32.89
N ASP A 116 2.40 11.35 32.95
CA ASP A 116 2.81 12.46 33.81
C ASP A 116 2.22 13.83 33.40
N ASN A 117 1.62 13.94 32.20
CA ASN A 117 0.90 15.13 31.75
C ASN A 117 -0.57 14.83 31.44
N PRO A 118 -1.51 15.11 32.38
CA PRO A 118 -2.94 14.78 32.20
C PRO A 118 -3.63 15.58 31.07
N GLY A 119 -3.04 16.66 30.57
CA GLY A 119 -3.56 17.42 29.43
C GLY A 119 -3.17 16.86 28.06
N LEU A 120 -2.10 16.07 28.01
CA LEU A 120 -1.50 15.55 26.78
C LEU A 120 -2.45 14.65 25.95
N PRO A 121 -3.27 13.75 26.55
CA PRO A 121 -4.19 12.93 25.77
C PRO A 121 -5.16 13.75 24.92
N ARG A 122 -5.59 14.92 25.43
CA ARG A 122 -6.53 15.80 24.73
C ARG A 122 -5.84 16.59 23.61
N THR A 123 -4.58 16.96 23.78
CA THR A 123 -3.82 17.74 22.79
C THR A 123 -3.39 16.90 21.58
N LEU A 124 -3.33 15.58 21.75
CA LEU A 124 -2.97 14.63 20.69
C LEU A 124 -4.15 14.20 19.78
N LEU A 125 -5.38 14.58 20.13
CA LEU A 125 -6.63 14.27 19.41
C LEU A 125 -7.18 15.53 18.72
#